data_AF-A0A2V8NJ37-F1
#
_entry.id   AF-A0A2V8NJ37-F1
#
_cell.length_a   1.000
_cell.length_b   1.000
_cell.length_c   1.000
_cell.angle_alpha   90.00
_cell.angle_beta   90.00
_cell.angle_gamma   90.00
#
_symmetry.space_group_name_H-M   'P 1'
#
loop_
_entity.id
_entity.type
_entity.pdbx_description
1 polymer ?
#
loop_
_entity_poly.entity_id
_entity_poly.type
_entity_poly.pdbx_seq_one_letter_code
_entity_poly.pdbx_strand_id
1 'polypeptide(L)' 'MSQWSSAKAKRVLAALLRIGWSIKRESSSHKTLSRPGWPDVVFAFHDKEEIGPKML' A
#
# COMPACT_ATOMS: atom_id res chain seq x y z
N MET A 1 -16.73 11.13 -14.55
CA MET A 1 -16.13 10.75 -13.25
C MET A 1 -14.98 9.80 -13.56
N SER A 2 -13.75 10.11 -13.15
CA SER A 2 -12.61 9.25 -13.45
C SER A 2 -12.84 7.89 -12.79
N GLN A 3 -13.01 6.86 -13.61
CA GLN A 3 -13.26 5.51 -13.16
C GLN A 3 -11.94 4.93 -12.67
N TRP A 4 -11.60 5.18 -11.40
CA TRP A 4 -10.45 4.56 -10.77
C TRP A 4 -10.72 3.04 -10.74
N SER A 5 -10.07 2.29 -11.61
CA SER A 5 -10.19 0.83 -11.63
C SER A 5 -9.54 0.27 -10.36
N SER A 6 -10.14 -0.76 -9.77
CA SER A 6 -9.51 -1.49 -8.67
C SER A 6 -8.09 -1.94 -9.06
N ALA A 7 -7.14 -1.81 -8.14
CA ALA A 7 -5.75 -2.24 -8.38
C ALA A 7 -5.35 -3.33 -7.39
N LYS A 8 -4.64 -4.35 -7.86
CA LYS A 8 -4.09 -5.39 -6.97
C LYS A 8 -3.21 -4.75 -5.89
N ALA A 9 -3.44 -5.13 -4.63
CA ALA A 9 -2.70 -4.63 -3.47
C ALA A 9 -1.18 -4.77 -3.65
N LYS A 10 -0.72 -5.89 -4.23
CA LYS A 10 0.69 -6.10 -4.55
C LYS A 10 1.28 -5.02 -5.48
N ARG A 11 0.50 -4.51 -6.45
CA ARG A 11 0.94 -3.43 -7.34
C ARG A 11 1.02 -2.09 -6.60
N VAL A 12 0.06 -1.83 -5.72
CA VAL A 12 0.05 -0.62 -4.88
C VAL A 12 1.23 -0.62 -3.93
N LEU A 13 1.49 -1.74 -3.25
CA LEU A 13 2.66 -1.89 -2.38
C LEU A 13 3.97 -1.68 -3.17
N ALA A 14 4.12 -2.31 -4.34
CA ALA A 14 5.30 -2.11 -5.18
C ALA A 14 5.49 -0.65 -5.60
N ALA A 15 4.39 0.06 -5.91
CA ALA A 15 4.43 1.49 -6.22
C ALA A 15 4.85 2.33 -5.00
N LEU A 16 4.31 2.04 -3.82
CA LEU A 16 4.70 2.71 -2.57
C LEU A 16 6.19 2.55 -2.30
N LEU A 17 6.72 1.33 -2.44
CA LEU A 17 8.15 1.09 -2.27
C LEU A 17 8.98 1.87 -3.31
N ARG A 18 8.51 1.95 -4.56
CA ARG A 18 9.20 2.68 -5.62
C ARG A 18 9.23 4.19 -5.42
N ILE A 19 8.22 4.79 -4.78
CA ILE A 19 8.20 6.23 -4.48
C ILE A 19 8.96 6.61 -3.19
N GLY A 20 9.63 5.65 -2.56
CA GLY A 20 10.49 5.87 -1.39
C GLY A 20 9.85 5.54 -0.04
N TRP A 21 8.76 4.78 -0.01
CA TRP A 21 8.35 4.10 1.22
C TRP A 21 9.22 2.86 1.45
N SER A 22 9.43 2.52 2.71
CA SER A 22 10.17 1.33 3.13
C SER A 22 9.34 0.52 4.11
N ILE A 23 9.46 -0.81 4.09
CA ILE A 23 8.81 -1.68 5.07
C ILE A 23 9.57 -1.54 6.39
N LYS A 24 8.96 -0.88 7.38
CA LYS A 24 9.50 -0.73 8.74
C LYS A 24 9.25 -1.97 9.58
N ARG A 25 8.07 -2.58 9.43
CA ARG A 25 7.66 -3.78 10.16
C ARG A 25 6.69 -4.60 9.31
N GLU A 26 6.76 -5.91 9.46
CA GLU A 26 5.83 -6.85 8.86
C GLU A 26 5.29 -7.81 9.92
N SER A 27 3.97 -7.98 9.97
CA SER A 27 3.30 -8.96 10.81
C SER A 27 2.20 -9.64 10.01
N SER A 28 2.40 -10.90 9.63
CA SER A 28 1.49 -11.78 8.87
C SER A 28 0.73 -11.13 7.70
N SER A 29 -0.34 -10.39 7.97
CA SER A 29 -1.21 -9.70 6.99
C SER A 29 -1.01 -8.18 6.90
N HIS A 30 -0.23 -7.58 7.80
CA HIS A 30 -0.03 -6.14 7.91
C HIS A 30 1.44 -5.77 7.71
N LYS A 31 1.69 -4.72 6.92
CA LYS A 31 3.02 -4.11 6.75
C LYS A 31 2.95 -2.66 7.19
N THR A 32 3.79 -2.26 8.13
CA THR A 32 3.98 -0.84 8.47
C THR A 32 5.03 -0.27 7.51
N LEU A 33 4.64 0.75 6.75
CA LEU A 33 5.52 1.48 5.85
C LEU A 33 5.95 2.79 6.51
N SER A 34 7.22 3.14 6.33
CA SER A 34 7.76 4.43 6.75
C SER A 34 8.40 5.15 5.57
N ARG A 35 8.36 6.47 5.61
CA ARG A 35 9.06 7.34 4.66
C ARG A 35 9.61 8.54 5.43
N PRO A 36 10.87 8.95 5.21
CA PRO A 36 11.43 10.12 5.88
C PRO A 36 10.55 11.36 5.69
N GLY A 37 10.20 12.02 6.80
CA GLY A 37 9.34 13.20 6.80
C GLY A 37 7.83 12.92 6.72
N TRP A 38 7.40 11.66 6.76
CA TRP A 38 5.99 11.26 6.77
C TRP A 38 5.68 10.39 7.99
N PRO A 39 4.44 10.42 8.51
CA PRO A 39 3.98 9.44 9.50
C PRO A 39 4.05 8.02 8.94
N ASP A 40 4.27 7.06 9.85
CA ASP A 40 4.16 5.65 9.50
C ASP A 40 2.73 5.31 9.06
N VAL A 41 2.59 4.50 8.01
CA VAL A 41 1.29 4.05 7.50
C VAL A 41 1.18 2.54 7.56
N VAL A 42 -0.01 2.02 7.86
CA VAL A 42 -0.26 0.57 7.89
C VAL A 42 -0.89 0.14 6.57
N PHE A 43 -0.19 -0.72 5.85
CA PHE A 43 -0.68 -1.42 4.66
C PHE A 43 -1.25 -2.78 5.08
N ALA A 44 -2.57 -2.86 5.14
CA ALA A 44 -3.33 -3.97 5.72
C ALA A 44 -3.96 -4.89 4.65
N PHE A 45 -3.24 -5.16 3.55
CA PHE A 45 -3.76 -5.93 2.43
C PHE A 45 -2.90 -7.14 2.13
N HIS A 46 -3.56 -8.24 1.80
CA HIS A 46 -2.93 -9.42 1.24
C HIS A 46 -2.59 -9.22 -0.25
N ASP A 47 -1.55 -9.90 -0.73
CA ASP A 47 -1.07 -9.83 -2.12
C ASP A 47 -2.15 -10.09 -3.19
N LYS A 48 -3.20 -10.84 -2.85
CA LYS A 48 -4.30 -11.23 -3.74
C LYS A 48 -5.49 -10.28 -3.71
N GLU A 49 -5.54 -9.34 -2.77
CA GLU A 49 -6.65 -8.40 -2.64
C GLU A 49 -6.58 -7.28 -3.66
N GLU A 50 -7.74 -6.69 -3.95
CA GLU A 50 -7.86 -5.52 -4.79
C GLU A 50 -8.26 -4.31 -3.95
N ILE A 51 -7.52 -3.22 -4.13
CA ILE A 51 -7.80 -1.93 -3.51
C ILE A 51 -8.74 -1.19 -4.47
N GLY A 52 -9.97 -0.98 -4.01
CA GLY A 52 -11.00 -0.32 -4.78
C GLY A 52 -10.84 1.22 -4.85
N PRO A 53 -11.63 1.89 -5.70
CA PRO A 53 -11.54 3.32 -5.98
C PRO A 53 -11.74 4.28 -4.80
N LYS A 54 -12.29 3.81 -3.68
CA LYS A 54 -12.45 4.65 -2.48
C LYS A 54 -11.18 4.71 -1.62
N MET A 55 -10.21 3.85 -1.91
CA MET A 55 -8.95 3.71 -1.18
C MET A 55 -7.72 4.02 -2.03
N LEU A 56 -7.91 4.30 -3.34
CA LEU A 56 -6.92 4.82 -4.28
C LEU A 56 -7.20 6.29 -4.53
#